data_AF-A0A8T6QGM6-F1
#
_entry.id   AF-A0A8T6QGM6-F1
#
_cell.length_a   1.000
_cell.length_b   1.000
_cell.length_c   1.000
_cell.angle_alpha   90.00
_cell.angle_beta   90.00
_cell.angle_gamma   90.00
#
_symmetry.space_group_name_H-M   'P 1'
#
loop_
_entity.id
_entity.type
_entity.pdbx_description
1 polymer ?
#
loop_
_entity_poly.entity_id
_entity_poly.type
_entity_poly.pdbx_seq_one_letter_code
_entity_poly.pdbx_strand_id
1 'polypeptide(L)' 'MPIYQIDGLTPVVPEESFVHPTAVLIGDV' A
#
# COMPACT_ATOMS: atom_id res chain seq x y z
N MET A 1 -2.93 6.33 -6.17
CA MET A 1 -2.84 5.37 -5.06
C MET A 1 -1.87 5.91 -4.02
N PRO A 2 -2.35 6.45 -2.90
CA PRO A 2 -1.49 6.87 -1.79
C PRO A 2 -0.96 5.63 -1.04
N ILE A 3 0.36 5.58 -0.83
CA ILE A 3 1.06 4.59 -0.01
C ILE A 3 1.78 5.34 1.10
N TYR A 4 1.52 4.96 2.35
CA TYR A 4 2.11 5.59 3.53
C TYR A 4 2.85 4.58 4.38
N GLN A 5 4.03 4.99 4.88
CA GLN A 5 4.78 4.23 5.86
C GLN A 5 4.22 4.50 7.27
N ILE A 6 4.14 3.45 8.10
CA ILE A 6 3.88 3.57 9.56
C ILE A 6 4.89 2.69 10.29
N ASP A 7 5.43 3.17 11.41
CA ASP A 7 6.37 2.40 12.25
C ASP A 7 7.58 1.81 11.51
N GLY A 8 8.01 2.46 10.41
CA GLY A 8 9.12 1.98 9.58
C GLY A 8 8.75 0.93 8.53
N LEU A 9 7.47 0.57 8.41
CA LEU A 9 6.95 -0.44 7.48
C LEU A 9 6.20 0.21 6.31
N THR A 10 6.58 -0.17 5.10
CA THR A 10 6.01 0.35 3.85
C THR A 10 5.18 -0.75 3.18
N PRO A 11 3.96 -0.45 2.69
CA PRO A 11 3.15 -1.42 1.96
C PRO A 11 3.88 -1.98 0.73
N VAL A 12 3.73 -3.29 0.48
CA VAL A 12 4.31 -3.98 -0.68
C VAL A 12 3.20 -4.60 -1.51
N VAL A 13 3.08 -4.15 -2.75
CA VAL A 13 2.05 -4.63 -3.70
C VAL A 13 2.73 -5.34 -4.87
N PRO A 14 2.51 -6.65 -5.09
CA PRO A 14 2.99 -7.36 -6.27
C PRO A 14 2.40 -6.78 -7.57
N GLU A 15 3.14 -6.86 -8.68
CA GLU A 15 2.76 -6.25 -9.96
C GLU A 15 1.46 -6.82 -10.54
N GLU A 16 1.15 -8.08 -10.25
CA GLU A 16 -0.07 -8.77 -10.66
C GLU A 16 -1.31 -8.40 -9.82
N SER A 17 -1.14 -7.59 -8.77
CA SER A 17 -2.22 -7.21 -7.85
C SER A 17 -3.05 -6.04 -8.39
N PHE A 18 -4.33 -6.00 -8.03
CA PHE A 18 -5.20 -4.87 -8.28
C PHE A 18 -5.49 -4.10 -6.99
N VAL A 19 -5.13 -2.82 -6.96
CA VAL A 19 -5.52 -1.90 -5.90
C VAL A 19 -6.58 -0.95 -6.43
N HIS A 20 -7.73 -0.90 -5.76
CA HIS A 20 -8.83 -0.03 -6.18
C HIS A 20 -8.37 1.43 -6.29
N PRO A 21 -8.78 2.20 -7.31
CA PRO A 21 -8.25 3.56 -7.57
C PRO A 21 -8.41 4.53 -6.40
N THR A 22 -9.39 4.31 -5.52
CA THR A 22 -9.67 5.14 -4.34
C THR A 22 -9.13 4.56 -3.02
N ALA A 23 -8.41 3.44 -3.06
CA ALA A 23 -7.85 2.83 -1.85
C ALA A 23 -6.65 3.63 -1.33
N VAL A 24 -6.36 3.43 -0.04
CA VAL A 24 -5.21 3.99 0.67
C VAL A 24 -4.52 2.85 1.43
N LEU A 25 -3.20 2.70 1.26
CA LEU A 25 -2.40 1.67 1.92
C LEU A 25 -1.50 2.32 2.97
N ILE A 26 -1.46 1.75 4.18
CA ILE A 26 -0.71 2.28 5.32
C ILE A 26 -0.03 1.13 6.06
N GLY A 27 1.29 1.15 6.13
CA GLY A 27 2.05 0.26 7.02
C GLY A 27 2.33 -1.14 6.49
N ASP A 28 2.22 -2.12 7.37
CA ASP A 28 2.44 -3.55 7.07
C ASP A 28 1.25 -4.12 6.30
N VAL A 29 1.30 -3.94 4.98
CA VAL A 29 0.24 -4.27 4.03
C VAL A 29 0.86 -4.90 2.78
#